data_AF-A0A3N4HD44-F1
#
_entry.id   AF-A0A3N4HD44-F1
#
_cell.length_a   1.000
_cell.length_b   1.000
_cell.length_c   1.000
_cell.angle_alpha   90.00
_cell.angle_beta   90.00
_cell.angle_gamma   90.00
#
_symmetry.space_group_name_H-M   'P 1'
#
loop_
_entity.id
_entity.type
_entity.pdbx_description
1 polymer ?
#
loop_
_entity_poly.entity_id
_entity_poly.type
_entity_poly.pdbx_seq_one_letter_code
_entity_poly.pdbx_strand_id
1 'polypeptide(L)' 'PTPQPLRPDNPAKRKVIEDAIKNYLEMDIIEPSRSPTAAAIVIVRQNGKNRF' A
#
# COMPACT_ATOMS: atom_id res chain seq x y z
N PRO A 1 8.43 14.56 -9.70
CA PRO A 1 7.16 14.67 -8.93
C PRO A 1 7.45 14.68 -7.44
N THR A 2 6.88 15.62 -6.68
CA THR A 2 7.06 15.66 -5.22
C THR A 2 6.51 14.37 -4.58
N PRO A 3 7.24 13.70 -3.69
CA PRO A 3 6.77 12.49 -3.04
C PRO A 3 5.52 12.79 -2.20
N GLN A 4 4.47 12.01 -2.42
CA GLN A 4 3.23 12.18 -1.67
C GLN A 4 3.32 11.46 -0.32
N PRO A 5 2.88 12.08 0.78
CA PRO A 5 2.77 11.39 2.07
C PRO A 5 1.67 10.33 2.01
N LEU A 6 1.80 9.31 2.87
CA LEU A 6 0.76 8.33 3.12
C LEU A 6 -0.55 9.00 3.51
N ARG A 7 -1.68 8.53 2.96
CA ARG A 7 -2.99 9.01 3.36
C ARG A 7 -3.29 8.55 4.80
N PRO A 8 -3.93 9.39 5.63
CA PRO A 8 -4.40 8.95 6.94
C PRO A 8 -5.40 7.81 6.75
N ASP A 9 -5.21 6.72 7.50
CA ASP A 9 -6.11 5.58 7.45
C ASP A 9 -6.39 5.02 8.85
N ASN A 10 -7.54 4.37 9.00
CA ASN A 10 -7.90 3.68 10.25
C ASN A 10 -6.95 2.48 10.46
N PRO A 11 -6.52 2.19 11.72
CA PRO A 11 -5.73 1.02 12.07
C PRO A 11 -6.12 -0.29 11.37
N ALA A 12 -7.43 -0.56 11.21
CA ALA A 12 -7.90 -1.78 10.55
C ALA A 12 -7.50 -1.86 9.07
N LYS A 13 -7.60 -0.75 8.33
CA LYS A 13 -7.22 -0.70 6.92
C LYS A 13 -5.69 -0.69 6.77
N ARG A 14 -4.99 0.00 7.66
CA ARG A 14 -3.53 0.00 7.70
C ARG A 14 -2.97 -1.42 7.82
N LYS A 15 -3.55 -2.26 8.69
CA LYS A 15 -3.16 -3.66 8.81
C LYS A 15 -3.31 -4.44 7.49
N VAL A 16 -4.42 -4.24 6.77
CA VAL A 16 -4.62 -4.87 5.46
C VAL A 16 -3.55 -4.43 4.45
N ILE A 17 -3.19 -3.15 4.46
CA ILE A 17 -2.15 -2.60 3.58
C ILE A 17 -0.79 -3.24 3.92
N GLU A 18 -0.42 -3.30 5.19
CA GLU A 18 0.84 -3.89 5.66
C GLU A 18 0.92 -5.40 5.34
N ASP A 19 -0.17 -6.15 5.56
CA ASP A 19 -0.24 -7.58 5.22
C ASP A 19 -0.08 -7.82 3.71
N ALA A 20 -0.71 -6.98 2.88
CA ALA A 20 -0.59 -7.10 1.43
C ALA A 20 0.82 -6.74 0.92
N ILE A 21 1.43 -5.68 1.46
CA ILE A 21 2.82 -5.31 1.14
C ILE A 21 3.76 -6.47 1.48
N LYS A 22 3.59 -7.09 2.65
CA LYS A 22 4.37 -8.26 3.05
C LYS A 22 4.21 -9.42 2.06
N ASN A 23 2.97 -9.75 1.71
CA ASN A 23 2.71 -10.81 0.72
C ASN A 23 3.35 -10.50 -0.64
N TYR A 24 3.28 -9.26 -1.11
CA TYR A 24 3.86 -8.87 -2.41
C TYR A 24 5.39 -8.87 -2.39
N LEU A 25 6.02 -8.55 -1.27
CA LEU A 25 7.47 -8.71 -1.08
C LEU A 25 7.87 -10.20 -1.07
N GLU A 26 7.09 -11.07 -0.39
CA GLU A 26 7.34 -12.52 -0.37
C GLU A 26 7.15 -13.17 -1.75
N MET A 27 6.22 -12.66 -2.56
CA MET A 27 5.99 -13.08 -3.94
C MET A 27 6.97 -12.47 -4.95
N ASP A 28 7.89 -11.59 -4.51
CA ASP A 28 8.85 -10.87 -5.36
C ASP A 28 8.18 -10.01 -6.46
N ILE A 29 7.00 -9.48 -6.19
CA ILE A 29 6.26 -8.57 -7.10
C ILE A 29 6.73 -7.12 -6.93
N ILE A 30 7.18 -6.76 -5.72
CA ILE A 30 7.66 -5.42 -5.37
C ILE A 30 8.97 -5.51 -4.60
N GLU A 31 9.72 -4.41 -4.55
CA GLU A 31 10.98 -4.30 -3.83
C GLU A 31 11.07 -2.98 -3.02
N PRO A 32 11.90 -2.93 -1.97
CA PRO A 32 12.21 -1.67 -1.29
C PRO A 32 12.87 -0.67 -2.23
N SER A 33 12.36 0.56 -2.27
CA SER A 33 12.87 1.62 -3.15
C SER A 33 13.36 2.84 -2.38
N ARG A 34 14.35 3.55 -2.94
CA ARG A 34 14.83 4.87 -2.49
C ARG A 34 14.55 5.98 -3.51
N SER A 35 13.51 5.80 -4.33
CA SER A 35 13.12 6.78 -5.35
C SER A 35 12.84 8.17 -4.72
N PRO A 36 13.22 9.28 -5.39
CA PRO A 36 12.79 10.62 -4.99
C PRO A 36 11.29 10.87 -5.23
N THR A 37 10.58 9.92 -5.85
CA THR A 37 9.15 10.01 -6.15
C THR A 37 8.36 8.97 -5.35
N ALA A 38 7.15 9.36 -4.92
CA ALA A 38 6.21 8.47 -4.24
C ALA A 38 4.76 8.86 -4.55
N ALA A 39 3.89 7.87 -4.68
CA ALA A 39 2.45 8.05 -4.80
C ALA A 39 1.77 7.49 -3.53
N ALA A 40 0.71 8.16 -3.07
CA ALA A 40 -0.01 7.71 -1.90
C ALA A 40 -0.89 6.50 -2.22
N ILE A 41 -0.95 5.54 -1.30
CA ILE A 41 -1.75 4.31 -1.44
C ILE A 41 -3.14 4.55 -0.83
N VAL A 42 -4.17 4.01 -1.48
CA VAL A 42 -5.55 3.99 -0.98
C VAL A 42 -6.07 2.57 -1.11
N ILE A 43 -6.90 2.13 -0.17
CA ILE A 43 -7.54 0.82 -0.24
C ILE A 43 -9.06 0.96 -0.20
N VAL A 44 -9.72 0.28 -1.14
CA VAL A 44 -11.18 0.24 -1.26
C VAL A 44 -11.67 -1.20 -1.20
N ARG A 45 -12.85 -1.40 -0.61
CA ARG A 45 -13.50 -2.71 -0.59
C ARG A 45 -14.49 -2.81 -1.74
N GLN A 46 -14.22 -3.70 -2.69
CA GLN A 46 -15.08 -3.96 -3.85
C GLN A 46 -15.41 -5.44 -3.92
N ASN A 47 -16.70 -5.76 -4.05
CA ASN A 47 -17.21 -7.14 -4.11
C ASN A 47 -16.66 -8.04 -2.97
N GLY A 48 -16.71 -7.53 -1.73
CA GLY A 48 -16.23 -8.25 -0.54
C GLY A 48 -14.71 -8.30 -0.36
N LYS A 49 -13.91 -7.93 -1.37
CA LYS A 49 -12.44 -7.99 -1.37
C LYS A 49 -11.81 -6.60 -1.28
N ASN A 50 -10.63 -6.52 -0.67
CA ASN A 50 -9.86 -5.28 -0.63
C ASN A 50 -9.02 -5.13 -1.91
N ARG A 51 -8.95 -3.90 -2.44
CA ARG A 51 -8.22 -3.54 -3.67
C ARG A 51 -7.46 -2.24 -3.47
N PHE A 52 -6.25 -2.19 -4.04
CA PHE A 52 -5.41 -1.00 -4.15
C PHE A 52 -5.77 -0.20 -5.40
#